data_AF-A0A1F3G175-F1
#
_entry.id   AF-A0A1F3G175-F1
#
_cell.length_a   1.000
_cell.length_b   1.000
_cell.length_c   1.000
_cell.angle_alpha   90.00
_cell.angle_beta   90.00
_cell.angle_gamma   90.00
#
_symmetry.space_group_name_H-M   'P 1'
#
loop_
_entity.id
_entity.type
_entity.pdbx_description
1 polymer ?
#
loop_
_entity_poly.entity_id
_entity_poly.type
_entity_poly.pdbx_seq_one_letter_code
_entity_poly.pdbx_strand_id
1 'polypeptide(L)'
;MKQYEAVIFTLEKLGGVATLGQLNQEVFKINDCIWKTKTPFASIRRIVQYDKNIYKIKPGLYALVSHRKELENKGIIQETEKNKDSKAIKEFNHSYFQGLLLIIGKLKGFETFVPNQDKNRSFVNEKLGDIRTLNELPLYTHEVIVKKSSTIDVIWFNERKMPNSFFEVEHSTDIQSSLLKFNELQDFNSRMVIVADEKRENEYLQKIKYTSFKELISPRKRVSFLGYESLNKQYESLIESQNFKFIL
;
A
#
# COMPACT_ATOMS: atom_id res chain seq x y z
N MET A 1 -20.19 -20.65 -15.20
CA MET A 1 -20.02 -19.18 -15.17
C MET A 1 -18.88 -18.76 -16.09
N LYS A 2 -19.00 -17.65 -16.83
CA LYS A 2 -17.89 -17.08 -17.62
C LYS A 2 -16.89 -16.36 -16.72
N GLN A 3 -15.64 -16.20 -17.18
CA GLN A 3 -14.57 -15.59 -16.38
C GLN A 3 -14.87 -14.15 -15.94
N TYR A 4 -15.44 -13.31 -16.83
CA TYR A 4 -15.79 -11.94 -16.44
C TYR A 4 -16.95 -11.90 -15.44
N GLU A 5 -17.91 -12.83 -15.54
CA GLU A 5 -19.01 -12.97 -14.58
C GLU A 5 -18.46 -13.35 -13.20
N ALA A 6 -17.46 -14.24 -13.14
CA ALA A 6 -16.80 -14.62 -11.89
C ALA A 6 -16.06 -13.45 -11.23
N VAL A 7 -15.40 -12.60 -12.02
CA VAL A 7 -14.72 -11.39 -11.50
C VAL A 7 -15.73 -10.37 -11.00
N ILE A 8 -16.80 -10.10 -11.74
CA ILE A 8 -17.88 -9.18 -11.32
C ILE A 8 -18.56 -9.70 -10.04
N PHE A 9 -18.93 -10.97 -10.01
CA PHE A 9 -19.53 -11.61 -8.83
C PHE A 9 -18.61 -11.53 -7.61
N THR A 10 -17.30 -11.70 -7.80
CA THR A 10 -16.33 -11.55 -6.70
C THR A 10 -16.26 -10.12 -6.19
N LEU A 11 -16.28 -9.12 -7.09
CA LEU A 11 -16.37 -7.71 -6.69
C LEU A 11 -17.65 -7.43 -5.91
N GLU A 12 -18.80 -7.94 -6.36
CA GLU A 12 -20.09 -7.81 -5.64
C GLU A 12 -20.01 -8.40 -4.23
N LYS A 13 -19.48 -9.62 -4.11
CA LYS A 13 -19.28 -10.29 -2.82
C LYS A 13 -18.35 -9.49 -1.87
N LEU A 14 -17.40 -8.76 -2.44
CA LEU A 14 -16.47 -7.87 -1.70
C LEU A 14 -17.03 -6.45 -1.50
N GLY A 15 -18.33 -6.22 -1.69
CA GLY A 15 -18.96 -4.92 -1.46
C GLY A 15 -18.73 -3.91 -2.59
N GLY A 16 -18.48 -4.39 -3.81
CA GLY A 16 -18.37 -3.60 -5.02
C GLY A 16 -16.99 -2.99 -5.28
N VAL A 17 -15.99 -3.25 -4.43
CA VAL A 17 -14.62 -2.75 -4.55
C VAL A 17 -13.61 -3.76 -4.02
N ALA A 18 -12.48 -3.94 -4.70
CA ALA A 18 -11.42 -4.83 -4.24
C ALA A 18 -10.06 -4.46 -4.84
N THR A 19 -9.01 -4.76 -4.08
CA THR A 19 -7.66 -4.79 -4.65
C THR A 19 -7.52 -5.96 -5.63
N LEU A 20 -6.64 -5.84 -6.63
CA LEU A 20 -6.37 -6.94 -7.57
C LEU A 20 -5.85 -8.18 -6.85
N GLY A 21 -5.08 -8.03 -5.76
CA GLY A 21 -4.66 -9.13 -4.91
C GLY A 21 -5.84 -9.84 -4.22
N GLN A 22 -6.81 -9.10 -3.67
CA GLN A 22 -8.03 -9.71 -3.09
C GLN A 22 -8.84 -10.45 -4.15
N LEU A 23 -8.99 -9.89 -5.36
CA LEU A 23 -9.64 -10.59 -6.47
C LEU A 23 -8.89 -11.88 -6.84
N ASN A 24 -7.56 -11.81 -6.94
CA ASN A 24 -6.73 -12.97 -7.23
C ASN A 24 -6.82 -14.07 -6.16
N GLN A 25 -7.18 -13.75 -4.92
CA GLN A 25 -7.39 -14.74 -3.86
C GLN A 25 -8.81 -15.32 -3.85
N GLU A 26 -9.82 -14.49 -4.12
CA GLU A 26 -11.24 -14.89 -3.96
C GLU A 26 -11.85 -15.49 -5.23
N VAL A 27 -11.47 -15.03 -6.42
CA VAL A 27 -12.08 -15.45 -7.70
C VAL A 27 -11.92 -16.96 -7.93
N PHE A 28 -10.79 -17.56 -7.55
CA PHE A 28 -10.54 -19.00 -7.76
C PHE A 28 -11.31 -19.91 -6.81
N LYS A 29 -11.99 -19.36 -5.79
CA LYS A 29 -12.88 -20.14 -4.91
C LYS A 29 -14.22 -20.46 -5.57
N ILE A 30 -14.50 -19.89 -6.74
CA ILE A 30 -15.71 -20.14 -7.52
C ILE A 30 -15.50 -21.38 -8.38
N ASN A 31 -16.01 -22.54 -7.93
CA ASN A 31 -15.84 -23.82 -8.60
C ASN A 31 -16.51 -23.90 -9.99
N ASP A 32 -17.57 -23.11 -10.20
CA ASP A 32 -18.36 -23.12 -11.45
C ASP A 32 -17.73 -22.30 -12.59
N CYS A 33 -16.54 -21.72 -12.38
CA CYS A 33 -15.79 -20.96 -13.37
C CYS A 33 -14.49 -21.67 -13.76
N ILE A 34 -14.36 -22.02 -15.05
CA ILE A 34 -13.19 -22.75 -15.55
C ILE A 34 -12.14 -21.76 -16.10
N TRP A 35 -10.94 -21.78 -15.51
CA TRP A 35 -9.79 -20.98 -15.93
C TRP A 35 -8.85 -21.81 -16.82
N LYS A 36 -9.13 -21.87 -18.13
CA LYS A 36 -8.35 -22.69 -19.09
C LYS A 36 -6.97 -22.13 -19.45
N THR A 37 -6.64 -20.91 -19.05
CA THR A 37 -5.37 -20.24 -19.37
C THR A 37 -4.25 -20.70 -18.43
N LYS A 38 -3.01 -20.66 -18.91
CA LYS A 38 -1.81 -20.85 -18.07
C LYS A 38 -1.53 -19.65 -17.16
N THR A 39 -2.13 -18.50 -17.45
CA THR A 39 -1.90 -17.23 -16.75
C THR A 39 -3.23 -16.60 -16.27
N PRO A 40 -3.94 -17.26 -15.34
CA PRO A 40 -5.26 -16.81 -14.92
C PRO A 40 -5.26 -15.41 -14.29
N PHE A 41 -4.20 -15.02 -13.57
CA PHE A 41 -4.05 -13.66 -13.04
C PHE A 41 -3.98 -12.60 -14.15
N ALA A 42 -3.33 -12.90 -15.28
CA ALA A 42 -3.29 -11.99 -16.43
C ALA A 42 -4.69 -11.84 -17.07
N SER A 43 -5.48 -12.92 -17.08
CA SER A 43 -6.88 -12.87 -17.50
C SER A 43 -7.73 -11.99 -16.57
N ILE A 44 -7.58 -12.12 -15.25
CA ILE A 44 -8.27 -11.25 -14.27
C ILE A 44 -7.87 -9.79 -14.50
N ARG A 45 -6.57 -9.50 -14.62
CA ARG A 45 -6.05 -8.15 -14.90
C ARG A 45 -6.65 -7.55 -16.17
N ARG A 46 -6.76 -8.34 -17.24
CA ARG A 46 -7.42 -7.93 -18.48
C ARG A 46 -8.91 -7.64 -18.27
N ILE A 47 -9.63 -8.48 -17.54
CA ILE A 47 -11.06 -8.30 -17.27
C ILE A 47 -11.30 -6.98 -16.53
N VAL A 48 -10.60 -6.72 -15.43
CA VAL A 48 -10.80 -5.49 -14.64
C VAL A 48 -10.41 -4.21 -15.38
N GLN A 49 -9.59 -4.32 -16.43
CA GLN A 49 -9.17 -3.18 -17.26
C GLN A 49 -10.15 -2.86 -18.40
N TYR A 50 -10.79 -3.88 -18.99
CA TYR A 50 -11.59 -3.72 -20.22
C TYR A 50 -13.09 -3.96 -20.06
N ASP A 51 -13.54 -4.56 -18.96
CA ASP A 51 -14.98 -4.75 -18.73
C ASP A 51 -15.65 -3.40 -18.43
N LYS A 52 -16.69 -3.06 -19.20
CA LYS A 52 -17.42 -1.79 -19.08
C LYS A 52 -18.11 -1.58 -17.73
N ASN A 53 -18.32 -2.65 -16.96
CA ASN A 53 -18.96 -2.59 -15.65
C ASN A 53 -17.96 -2.37 -14.52
N ILE A 54 -16.66 -2.36 -14.82
CA ILE A 54 -15.58 -2.18 -13.85
C ILE A 54 -14.82 -0.89 -14.18
N TYR A 55 -14.41 -0.14 -13.17
CA TYR A 55 -13.52 1.00 -13.32
C TYR A 55 -12.34 0.94 -12.35
N LYS A 56 -11.18 1.43 -12.81
CA LYS A 56 -9.98 1.59 -11.97
C LYS A 56 -10.13 2.82 -11.10
N ILE A 57 -10.08 2.65 -9.78
CA ILE A 57 -10.04 3.78 -8.84
C ILE A 57 -8.61 4.35 -8.79
N LYS A 58 -7.62 3.46 -8.63
CA LYS A 58 -6.19 3.78 -8.56
C LYS A 58 -5.34 2.53 -8.83
N PRO A 59 -4.00 2.61 -8.84
CA PRO A 59 -3.14 1.44 -9.05
C PRO A 59 -3.53 0.28 -8.10
N GLY A 60 -3.84 -0.88 -8.69
CA GLY A 60 -4.26 -2.09 -7.98
C GLY A 60 -5.65 -2.09 -7.35
N LEU A 61 -6.48 -1.05 -7.48
CA LEU A 61 -7.83 -0.96 -6.88
C LEU A 61 -8.93 -0.75 -7.94
N TYR A 62 -9.91 -1.64 -7.95
CA TYR A 62 -10.98 -1.69 -8.95
C TYR A 62 -12.35 -1.76 -8.28
N ALA A 63 -13.36 -1.20 -8.93
CA ALA A 63 -14.73 -1.17 -8.43
C ALA A 63 -15.77 -1.34 -9.52
N LEU A 64 -16.98 -1.75 -9.12
CA LEU A 64 -18.13 -1.86 -9.99
C LEU A 64 -18.78 -0.50 -10.22
N VAL A 65 -19.07 -0.19 -11.48
CA VAL A 65 -19.77 1.03 -11.88
C VAL A 65 -21.12 1.15 -11.17
N SER A 66 -21.83 0.03 -10.95
CA SER A 66 -23.10 -0.02 -10.21
C SER A 66 -23.01 0.45 -8.77
N HIS A 67 -21.85 0.32 -8.12
CA HIS A 67 -21.62 0.69 -6.72
C HIS A 67 -20.99 2.07 -6.55
N ARG A 68 -20.71 2.79 -7.65
CA ARG A 68 -19.92 4.02 -7.63
C ARG A 68 -20.42 5.05 -6.60
N LYS A 69 -21.71 5.36 -6.61
CA LYS A 69 -22.29 6.36 -5.69
C LYS A 69 -22.13 5.96 -4.22
N GLU A 70 -22.31 4.69 -3.91
CA GLU A 70 -22.15 4.17 -2.55
C GLU A 70 -20.68 4.25 -2.10
N LEU A 71 -19.75 3.88 -2.99
CA LEU A 71 -18.32 3.93 -2.72
C LEU A 71 -17.81 5.36 -2.53
N GLU A 72 -18.27 6.30 -3.35
CA GLU A 72 -17.96 7.72 -3.22
C GLU A 72 -18.45 8.27 -1.88
N ASN A 73 -19.66 7.89 -1.43
CA ASN A 73 -20.18 8.25 -0.10
C ASN A 73 -19.35 7.66 1.06
N LYS A 74 -18.67 6.53 0.83
CA LYS A 74 -17.72 5.91 1.76
C LYS A 74 -16.30 6.50 1.67
N GLY A 75 -16.07 7.50 0.81
CA GLY A 75 -14.76 8.13 0.61
C GLY A 75 -13.83 7.37 -0.35
N ILE A 76 -14.31 6.33 -1.02
CA ILE A 76 -13.57 5.59 -2.04
C ILE A 76 -13.81 6.28 -3.39
N ILE A 77 -12.95 7.24 -3.70
CA ILE A 77 -13.15 8.16 -4.82
C ILE A 77 -12.03 7.98 -5.86
N GLN A 78 -12.41 7.99 -7.14
CA GLN A 78 -11.44 8.00 -8.24
C GLN A 78 -10.76 9.38 -8.34
N GLU A 79 -9.43 9.37 -8.40
CA GLU A 79 -8.65 10.58 -8.62
C GLU A 79 -8.80 11.07 -10.06
N THR A 80 -8.98 12.38 -10.22
CA THR A 80 -9.15 13.11 -11.47
C THR A 80 -8.42 14.46 -11.36
N GLU A 81 -8.12 15.10 -12.48
CA GLU A 81 -7.47 16.43 -12.47
C GLU A 81 -8.26 17.48 -11.69
N LYS A 82 -9.58 17.33 -11.55
CA LYS A 82 -10.45 18.26 -10.81
C LYS A 82 -10.40 18.07 -9.30
N ASN A 83 -10.12 16.85 -8.80
CA ASN A 83 -10.22 16.52 -7.37
C ASN A 83 -8.90 16.06 -6.74
N LYS A 84 -7.81 15.93 -7.51
CA LYS A 84 -6.49 15.48 -7.02
C LYS A 84 -6.00 16.26 -5.79
N ASP A 85 -6.26 17.56 -5.75
CA ASP A 85 -5.82 18.41 -4.64
C ASP A 85 -6.78 18.44 -3.44
N SER A 86 -7.94 17.78 -3.57
CA SER A 86 -8.94 17.72 -2.50
C SER A 86 -8.42 16.93 -1.30
N LYS A 87 -8.83 17.36 -0.11
CA LYS A 87 -8.50 16.69 1.14
C LYS A 87 -8.94 15.22 1.14
N ALA A 88 -10.12 14.92 0.59
CA ALA A 88 -10.65 13.56 0.50
C ALA A 88 -9.76 12.63 -0.32
N ILE A 89 -9.29 13.06 -1.51
CA ILE A 89 -8.38 12.25 -2.34
C ILE A 89 -7.05 12.05 -1.63
N LYS A 90 -6.49 13.10 -1.01
CA LYS A 90 -5.24 13.02 -0.26
C LYS A 90 -5.32 12.02 0.89
N GLU A 91 -6.36 12.10 1.71
CA GLU A 91 -6.58 11.19 2.84
C GLU A 91 -6.81 9.75 2.37
N PHE A 92 -7.60 9.56 1.32
CA PHE A 92 -7.87 8.25 0.73
C PHE A 92 -6.63 7.62 0.07
N ASN A 93 -5.80 8.41 -0.63
CA ASN A 93 -4.53 7.95 -1.16
C ASN A 93 -3.59 7.54 -0.03
N HIS A 94 -3.48 8.39 0.99
CA HIS A 94 -2.62 8.13 2.12
C HIS A 94 -3.02 6.82 2.83
N SER A 95 -4.28 6.69 3.23
CA SER A 95 -4.76 5.49 3.94
C SER A 95 -4.67 4.22 3.09
N TYR A 96 -4.93 4.32 1.78
CA TYR A 96 -4.83 3.16 0.88
C TYR A 96 -3.42 2.58 0.85
N PHE A 97 -2.39 3.42 0.64
CA PHE A 97 -1.02 2.94 0.56
C PHE A 97 -0.46 2.53 1.92
N GLN A 98 -0.88 3.18 3.01
CA GLN A 98 -0.59 2.69 4.37
C GLN A 98 -1.10 1.25 4.53
N GLY A 99 -2.37 0.98 4.21
CA GLY A 99 -2.95 -0.37 4.33
C GLY A 99 -2.26 -1.40 3.45
N LEU A 100 -1.89 -1.02 2.22
CA LEU A 100 -1.14 -1.89 1.31
C LEU A 100 0.24 -2.28 1.88
N LEU A 101 0.95 -1.32 2.49
CA LEU A 101 2.22 -1.58 3.17
C LEU A 101 2.06 -2.48 4.39
N LEU A 102 0.99 -2.31 5.18
CA LEU A 102 0.69 -3.20 6.31
C LEU A 102 0.45 -4.64 5.84
N ILE A 103 -0.33 -4.82 4.78
CA ILE A 103 -0.61 -6.14 4.19
C ILE A 103 0.68 -6.78 3.67
N ILE A 104 1.47 -6.04 2.88
CA ILE A 104 2.75 -6.55 2.37
C ILE A 104 3.69 -6.95 3.51
N GLY A 105 3.80 -6.12 4.55
CA GLY A 105 4.63 -6.43 5.71
C GLY A 105 4.23 -7.75 6.37
N LYS A 106 2.92 -7.94 6.61
CA LYS A 106 2.36 -9.18 7.15
C LYS A 106 2.65 -10.39 6.24
N LEU A 107 2.46 -10.24 4.92
CA LEU A 107 2.73 -11.31 3.95
C LEU A 107 4.22 -11.70 3.91
N LYS A 108 5.12 -10.76 4.23
CA LYS A 108 6.56 -10.99 4.35
C LYS A 108 7.00 -11.49 5.74
N GLY A 109 6.06 -11.74 6.66
CA GLY A 109 6.34 -12.21 8.01
C GLY A 109 6.82 -11.14 8.99
N PHE A 110 6.70 -9.86 8.63
CA PHE A 110 6.99 -8.77 9.56
C PHE A 110 5.78 -8.43 10.41
N GLU A 111 6.06 -7.94 11.61
CA GLU A 111 5.06 -7.24 12.38
C GLU A 111 4.95 -5.79 11.90
N THR A 112 3.74 -5.24 11.88
CA THR A 112 3.46 -3.96 11.25
C THR A 112 2.74 -3.02 12.20
N PHE A 113 3.14 -1.75 12.14
CA PHE A 113 2.58 -0.67 12.94
C PHE A 113 2.17 0.48 12.03
N VAL A 114 1.08 1.14 12.41
CA VAL A 114 0.61 2.43 11.89
C VAL A 114 0.25 3.31 13.09
N PRO A 115 0.50 4.63 13.05
CA PRO A 115 0.21 5.55 14.14
C PRO A 115 -1.23 5.48 14.64
N ASN A 116 -1.44 5.70 15.94
CA ASN A 116 -2.77 5.63 16.56
C ASN A 116 -3.76 6.66 16.02
N GLN A 117 -3.28 7.80 15.51
CA GLN A 117 -4.11 8.80 14.83
C GLN A 117 -4.71 8.29 13.50
N ASP A 118 -4.05 7.31 12.87
CA ASP A 118 -4.42 6.78 11.55
C ASP A 118 -5.16 5.45 11.63
N LYS A 119 -5.17 4.79 12.80
CA LYS A 119 -5.78 3.46 12.99
C LYS A 119 -7.25 3.37 12.56
N ASN A 120 -8.00 4.46 12.64
CA ASN A 120 -9.42 4.51 12.28
C ASN A 120 -9.66 4.86 10.81
N ARG A 121 -8.62 5.20 10.04
CA ARG A 121 -8.75 5.49 8.61
C ARG A 121 -9.12 4.22 7.86
N SER A 122 -9.96 4.38 6.85
CA SER A 122 -10.44 3.27 6.02
C SER A 122 -9.40 2.83 5.00
N PHE A 123 -9.22 1.52 4.88
CA PHE A 123 -8.57 0.81 3.79
C PHE A 123 -9.61 -0.10 3.14
N VAL A 124 -10.16 0.31 1.99
CA VAL A 124 -11.23 -0.41 1.30
C VAL A 124 -12.41 -0.70 2.24
N ASN A 125 -12.56 -1.93 2.75
CA ASN A 125 -13.64 -2.35 3.64
C ASN A 125 -13.20 -2.56 5.11
N GLU A 126 -11.94 -2.30 5.43
CA GLU A 126 -11.34 -2.53 6.76
C GLU A 126 -10.71 -1.23 7.29
N LYS A 127 -10.38 -1.16 8.58
CA LYS A 127 -9.61 -0.03 9.14
C LYS A 127 -8.14 -0.40 9.23
N LEU A 128 -7.25 0.59 9.14
CA LEU A 128 -5.80 0.37 9.26
C LEU A 128 -5.41 -0.29 10.60
N GLY A 129 -6.12 0.04 11.68
CA GLY A 129 -5.94 -0.55 13.00
C GLY A 129 -6.28 -2.04 13.09
N ASP A 130 -7.15 -2.53 12.20
CA ASP A 130 -7.52 -3.95 12.14
C ASP A 130 -6.50 -4.76 11.30
N ILE A 131 -5.76 -4.08 10.42
CA ILE A 131 -4.76 -4.69 9.52
C ILE A 131 -3.38 -4.77 10.18
N ARG A 132 -3.01 -3.75 10.96
CA ARG A 132 -1.71 -3.71 11.66
C ARG A 132 -1.59 -4.89 12.64
N THR A 133 -0.40 -5.43 12.81
CA THR A 133 -0.19 -6.52 13.77
C THR A 133 0.21 -6.02 15.17
N LEU A 134 0.72 -4.79 15.27
CA LEU A 134 1.11 -4.16 16.53
C LEU A 134 0.19 -3.01 16.87
N ASN A 135 -0.45 -3.10 18.04
CA ASN A 135 -1.31 -2.04 18.55
C ASN A 135 -0.55 -0.87 19.16
N GLU A 136 0.66 -1.14 19.63
CA GLU A 136 1.55 -0.20 20.27
C GLU A 136 2.93 -0.30 19.64
N LEU A 137 3.63 0.82 19.64
CA LEU A 137 4.99 0.88 19.14
C LEU A 137 5.94 0.24 20.16
N PRO A 138 6.76 -0.77 19.78
CA PRO A 138 7.72 -1.35 20.70
C PRO A 138 8.70 -0.32 21.27
N LEU A 139 9.08 -0.47 22.54
CA LEU A 139 10.12 0.34 23.19
C LEU A 139 11.52 -0.17 22.80
N TYR A 140 11.83 -0.15 21.51
CA TYR A 140 13.05 -0.74 20.94
C TYR A 140 14.32 0.11 21.18
N THR A 141 14.19 1.29 21.80
CA THR A 141 15.27 2.24 22.08
C THR A 141 14.81 3.29 23.11
N HIS A 142 15.57 4.37 23.30
CA HIS A 142 15.21 5.51 24.14
C HIS A 142 13.87 6.14 23.77
N GLU A 143 13.07 6.49 24.78
CA GLU A 143 11.71 7.01 24.63
C GLU A 143 11.60 8.19 23.67
N VAL A 144 12.59 9.10 23.66
CA VAL A 144 12.62 10.27 22.76
C VAL A 144 12.65 9.83 21.29
N ILE A 145 13.43 8.80 20.96
CA ILE A 145 13.57 8.28 19.60
C ILE A 145 12.33 7.47 19.22
N VAL A 146 11.80 6.66 20.15
CA VAL A 146 10.53 5.94 19.96
C VAL A 146 9.41 6.92 19.63
N LYS A 147 9.29 8.01 20.41
CA LYS A 147 8.29 9.06 20.17
C LYS A 147 8.43 9.71 18.79
N LYS A 148 9.66 9.99 18.33
CA LYS A 148 9.88 10.50 16.97
C LYS A 148 9.39 9.52 15.91
N SER A 149 9.78 8.25 16.04
CA SER A 149 9.35 7.19 15.12
C SER A 149 7.85 6.92 15.12
N SER A 150 7.11 7.24 16.20
CA SER A 150 5.64 7.08 16.24
C SER A 150 4.88 7.95 15.24
N THR A 151 5.56 8.91 14.61
CA THR A 151 5.01 9.77 13.55
C THR A 151 5.28 9.24 12.13
N ILE A 152 5.99 8.10 12.01
CA ILE A 152 6.21 7.41 10.74
C ILE A 152 4.93 6.70 10.33
N ASP A 153 4.52 6.88 9.08
CA ASP A 153 3.22 6.39 8.58
C ASP A 153 3.08 4.86 8.69
N VAL A 154 4.11 4.10 8.32
CA VAL A 154 4.15 2.64 8.52
C VAL A 154 5.53 2.19 8.95
N ILE A 155 5.59 1.27 9.91
CA ILE A 155 6.83 0.65 10.36
C ILE A 155 6.69 -0.86 10.30
N TRP A 156 7.72 -1.54 9.77
CA TRP A 156 7.85 -2.98 9.86
C TRP A 156 8.88 -3.35 10.92
N PHE A 157 8.56 -4.36 11.72
CA PHE A 157 9.40 -4.91 12.77
C PHE A 157 9.78 -6.35 12.46
N ASN A 158 11.03 -6.69 12.76
CA ASN A 158 11.48 -8.09 12.71
C ASN A 158 11.05 -8.85 13.97
N GLU A 159 11.36 -10.15 14.01
CA GLU A 159 11.04 -11.06 15.12
C GLU A 159 11.58 -10.59 16.48
N ARG A 160 12.66 -9.79 16.50
CA ARG A 160 13.25 -9.21 17.70
C ARG A 160 12.63 -7.88 18.12
N LYS A 161 11.50 -7.48 17.51
CA LYS A 161 10.84 -6.18 17.71
C LYS A 161 11.74 -4.98 17.38
N MET A 162 12.72 -5.17 16.49
CA MET A 162 13.56 -4.08 16.00
C MET A 162 13.01 -3.57 14.65
N PRO A 163 13.06 -2.25 14.39
CA PRO A 163 12.61 -1.70 13.12
C PRO A 163 13.39 -2.27 11.94
N ASN A 164 12.69 -2.91 11.01
CA ASN A 164 13.24 -3.39 9.76
C ASN A 164 13.13 -2.31 8.66
N SER A 165 11.98 -1.64 8.59
CA SER A 165 11.69 -0.62 7.58
C SER A 165 10.80 0.49 8.14
N PHE A 166 11.07 1.72 7.71
CA PHE A 166 10.24 2.90 7.92
C PHE A 166 9.70 3.37 6.57
N PHE A 167 8.41 3.68 6.49
CA PHE A 167 7.75 4.16 5.28
C PHE A 167 7.01 5.46 5.55
N GLU A 168 7.20 6.44 4.66
CA GLU A 168 6.43 7.69 4.62
C GLU A 168 5.69 7.75 3.29
N VAL A 169 4.37 7.91 3.35
CA VAL A 169 3.51 7.97 2.17
C VAL A 169 3.26 9.44 1.81
N GLU A 170 3.92 9.88 0.76
CA GLU A 170 4.02 11.28 0.38
C GLU A 170 3.16 11.62 -0.83
N HIS A 171 1.97 12.19 -0.59
CA HIS A 171 1.07 12.59 -1.68
C HIS A 171 1.24 14.06 -2.10
N SER A 172 0.97 15.00 -1.19
CA SER A 172 1.12 16.45 -1.47
C SER A 172 1.98 17.19 -0.45
N THR A 173 2.42 16.52 0.59
CA THR A 173 3.33 17.04 1.61
C THR A 173 4.77 17.06 1.08
N ASP A 174 5.60 17.87 1.69
CA ASP A 174 6.99 18.07 1.28
C ASP A 174 7.85 16.84 1.64
N ILE A 175 8.41 16.17 0.62
CA ILE A 175 9.34 15.03 0.81
C ILE A 175 10.49 15.36 1.77
N GLN A 176 10.92 16.62 1.84
CA GLN A 176 11.96 17.05 2.77
C GLN A 176 11.57 16.80 4.23
N SER A 177 10.28 16.95 4.58
CA SER A 177 9.78 16.69 5.94
C SER A 177 9.94 15.22 6.32
N SER A 178 9.63 14.31 5.40
CA SER A 178 9.87 12.87 5.57
C SER A 178 11.34 12.53 5.68
N LEU A 179 12.20 13.16 4.86
CA LEU A 179 13.65 12.98 4.97
C LEU A 179 14.22 13.47 6.31
N LEU A 180 13.66 14.54 6.87
CA LEU A 180 14.04 15.01 8.21
C LEU A 180 13.68 13.98 9.29
N LYS A 181 12.48 13.38 9.24
CA LYS A 181 12.11 12.28 10.16
C LYS A 181 13.08 11.11 10.06
N PHE A 182 13.44 10.71 8.84
CA PHE A 182 14.42 9.65 8.61
C PHE A 182 15.82 9.99 9.14
N ASN A 183 16.24 11.25 9.02
CA ASN A 183 17.52 11.70 9.57
C ASN A 183 17.57 11.57 11.11
N GLU A 184 16.44 11.73 11.80
CA GLU A 184 16.37 11.49 13.26
C GLU A 184 16.47 10.00 13.64
N LEU A 185 16.32 9.10 12.67
CA LEU A 185 16.36 7.65 12.83
C LEU A 185 17.59 7.01 12.13
N GLN A 186 18.54 7.83 11.68
CA GLN A 186 19.67 7.42 10.84
C GLN A 186 20.56 6.34 11.47
N ASP A 187 20.58 6.25 12.81
CA ASP A 187 21.39 5.30 13.56
C ASP A 187 20.91 3.85 13.39
N PHE A 188 19.63 3.62 13.09
CA PHE A 188 19.09 2.28 12.89
C PHE A 188 19.48 1.70 11.53
N ASN A 189 19.87 0.43 11.52
CA ASN A 189 20.05 -0.35 10.30
C ASN A 189 18.72 -0.82 9.70
N SER A 190 17.88 0.15 9.35
CA SER A 190 16.55 -0.04 8.79
C SER A 190 16.48 0.56 7.40
N ARG A 191 15.62 -0.01 6.54
CA ARG A 191 15.27 0.60 5.26
C ARG A 191 14.39 1.82 5.51
N MET A 192 14.57 2.87 4.74
CA MET A 192 13.76 4.07 4.81
C MET A 192 13.19 4.32 3.41
N VAL A 193 11.88 4.41 3.27
CA VAL A 193 11.24 4.41 1.96
C VAL A 193 10.24 5.55 1.87
N ILE A 194 10.47 6.44 0.90
CA ILE A 194 9.47 7.41 0.46
C ILE A 194 8.55 6.70 -0.54
N VAL A 195 7.27 6.65 -0.24
CA VAL A 195 6.25 6.02 -1.08
C VAL A 195 5.38 7.12 -1.68
N ALA A 196 5.45 7.34 -2.98
CA ALA A 196 4.77 8.46 -3.63
C ALA A 196 4.39 8.15 -5.08
N ASP A 197 3.69 9.09 -5.74
CA ASP A 197 3.45 9.03 -7.18
C ASP A 197 4.78 9.16 -7.93
N GLU A 198 4.97 8.36 -8.98
CA GLU A 198 6.18 8.30 -9.80
C GLU A 198 6.64 9.69 -10.29
N LYS A 199 5.71 10.62 -10.54
CA LYS A 199 6.04 12.00 -10.95
C LYS A 199 6.89 12.74 -9.91
N ARG A 200 6.87 12.31 -8.65
CA ARG A 200 7.62 12.92 -7.54
C ARG A 200 9.02 12.34 -7.36
N GLU A 201 9.43 11.35 -8.15
CA GLU A 201 10.76 10.75 -8.04
C GLU A 201 11.88 11.78 -8.26
N ASN A 202 11.71 12.70 -9.22
CA ASN A 202 12.68 13.77 -9.46
C ASN A 202 12.81 14.72 -8.26
N GLU A 203 11.69 15.05 -7.60
CA GLU A 203 11.67 15.87 -6.38
C GLU A 203 12.47 15.17 -5.27
N TYR A 204 12.23 13.87 -5.06
CA TYR A 204 13.00 13.05 -4.14
C TYR A 204 14.50 13.05 -4.45
N LEU A 205 14.88 12.79 -5.71
CA LEU A 205 16.28 12.71 -6.14
C LEU A 205 17.03 14.04 -5.98
N GLN A 206 16.33 15.17 -6.07
CA GLN A 206 16.90 16.48 -5.79
C GLN A 206 17.09 16.70 -4.28
N LYS A 207 16.05 16.44 -3.49
CA LYS A 207 16.04 16.71 -2.04
C LYS A 207 16.97 15.82 -1.25
N ILE A 208 17.05 14.52 -1.59
CA ILE A 208 17.92 13.59 -0.88
C ILE A 208 19.40 14.01 -0.94
N LYS A 209 19.81 14.73 -2.00
CA LYS A 209 21.19 15.20 -2.18
C LYS A 209 21.59 16.37 -1.28
N TYR A 210 20.65 16.96 -0.53
CA TYR A 210 20.97 18.06 0.37
C TYR A 210 21.97 17.61 1.44
N THR A 211 22.89 18.50 1.80
CA THR A 211 23.98 18.22 2.75
C THR A 211 23.46 17.67 4.08
N SER A 212 22.29 18.13 4.53
CA SER A 212 21.63 17.68 5.77
C SER A 212 21.27 16.20 5.78
N PHE A 213 21.24 15.53 4.62
CA PHE A 213 20.88 14.12 4.46
C PHE A 213 22.05 13.25 4.01
N LYS A 214 23.29 13.76 4.07
CA LYS A 214 24.49 13.05 3.61
C LYS A 214 24.63 11.66 4.24
N GLU A 215 24.38 11.55 5.54
CA GLU A 215 24.49 10.29 6.31
C GLU A 215 23.44 9.25 5.89
N LEU A 216 22.31 9.68 5.33
CA LEU A 216 21.28 8.79 4.79
C LEU A 216 21.71 8.14 3.46
N ILE A 217 22.52 8.86 2.66
CA ILE A 217 23.01 8.40 1.36
C ILE A 217 24.33 7.64 1.50
N SER A 218 25.29 8.15 2.26
CA SER A 218 26.65 7.61 2.34
C SER A 218 27.10 7.55 3.80
N PRO A 219 27.66 6.42 4.26
CA PRO A 219 28.01 5.21 3.50
C PRO A 219 26.84 4.23 3.30
N ARG A 220 25.66 4.53 3.86
CA ARG A 220 24.63 3.52 4.16
C ARG A 220 23.61 3.24 3.04
N LYS A 221 23.37 4.19 2.12
CA LYS A 221 22.33 4.14 1.06
C LYS A 221 21.00 3.54 1.54
N ARG A 222 20.48 4.03 2.68
CA ARG A 222 19.31 3.43 3.36
C ARG A 222 17.97 3.98 2.90
N VAL A 223 17.96 5.12 2.22
CA VAL A 223 16.74 5.76 1.73
C VAL A 223 16.48 5.39 0.28
N SER A 224 15.24 5.02 -0.03
CA SER A 224 14.80 4.67 -1.38
C SER A 224 13.46 5.31 -1.70
N PHE A 225 13.19 5.46 -3.00
CA PHE A 225 11.88 5.86 -3.51
C PHE A 225 11.12 4.63 -3.99
N LEU A 226 9.82 4.59 -3.71
CA LEU A 226 8.93 3.54 -4.18
C LEU A 226 7.65 4.14 -4.76
N GLY A 227 7.52 4.03 -6.09
CA GLY A 227 6.32 4.45 -6.81
C GLY A 227 5.08 3.63 -6.44
N TYR A 228 3.90 4.24 -6.51
CA TYR A 228 2.62 3.59 -6.26
C TYR A 228 2.35 2.38 -7.18
N GLU A 229 2.68 2.46 -8.46
CA GLU A 229 2.53 1.34 -9.40
C GLU A 229 3.52 0.20 -9.06
N SER A 230 4.75 0.54 -8.63
CA SER A 230 5.74 -0.45 -8.20
C SER A 230 5.32 -1.17 -6.91
N LEU A 231 4.78 -0.44 -5.94
CA LEU A 231 4.25 -1.02 -4.70
C LEU A 231 3.11 -2.01 -4.98
N ASN A 232 2.18 -1.67 -5.86
CA ASN A 232 1.10 -2.57 -6.25
C ASN A 232 1.61 -3.81 -6.97
N LYS A 233 2.59 -3.67 -7.88
CA LYS A 233 3.22 -4.83 -8.53
C LYS A 233 3.89 -5.76 -7.53
N GLN A 234 4.54 -5.22 -6.50
CA GLN A 234 5.12 -6.04 -5.42
C GLN A 234 4.04 -6.79 -4.64
N TYR A 235 2.92 -6.13 -4.31
CA TYR A 235 1.79 -6.80 -3.67
C TYR A 235 1.23 -7.92 -4.55
N GLU A 236 0.94 -7.64 -5.82
CA GLU A 236 0.45 -8.63 -6.77
C GLU A 236 1.41 -9.83 -6.86
N SER A 237 2.71 -9.58 -7.03
CA SER A 237 3.71 -10.65 -7.12
C SER A 237 3.79 -11.52 -5.86
N LEU A 238 3.58 -10.95 -4.66
CA LEU A 238 3.53 -11.73 -3.42
C LEU A 238 2.28 -12.60 -3.34
N ILE A 239 1.14 -12.09 -3.79
CA ILE A 239 -0.10 -12.87 -3.83
C ILE A 239 0.00 -14.00 -4.85
N GLU A 240 0.57 -13.72 -6.03
CA GLU A 240 0.83 -14.74 -7.04
C GLU A 240 1.80 -15.81 -6.51
N SER A 241 2.85 -15.42 -5.78
CA SER A 241 3.84 -16.36 -5.27
C SER A 241 3.32 -17.28 -4.17
N GLN A 242 2.35 -16.83 -3.37
CA GLN A 242 1.67 -17.68 -2.38
C GLN A 242 0.88 -18.84 -3.00
N ASN A 243 0.57 -18.76 -4.30
CA ASN A 243 -0.09 -19.85 -5.03
C ASN A 243 0.90 -20.88 -5.60
N PHE A 244 2.21 -20.63 -5.48
CA PHE A 244 3.21 -21.62 -5.86
C PHE A 244 3.33 -22.70 -4.80
N LYS A 245 3.35 -23.97 -5.24
CA LYS A 245 3.54 -25.13 -4.34
C LYS A 245 4.90 -25.12 -3.64
N PHE A 246 5.88 -24.46 -4.25
CA PHE A 246 7.23 -24.32 -3.73
C PHE A 246 7.82 -23.00 -4.25
N ILE A 247 8.39 -22.21 -3.35
CA ILE A 247 9.11 -20.97 -3.66
C ILE A 247 10.59 -21.30 -3.48
N LEU A 248 11.39 -21.07 -4.53
CA LEU A 248 12.84 -21.28 -4.56
C LEU A 248 13.60 -20.23 -3.73
#